data_AF-A0A6G0VNC8-F1
#
_entry.id   AF-A0A6G0VNC8-F1
#
_cell.length_a   1.000
_cell.length_b   1.000
_cell.length_c   1.000
_cell.angle_alpha   90.00
_cell.angle_beta   90.00
_cell.angle_gamma   90.00
#
_symmetry.space_group_name_H-M   'P 1'
#
loop_
_entity.id
_entity.type
_entity.pdbx_description
1 polymer ?
#
loop_
_entity_poly.entity_id
_entity_poly.type
_entity_poly.pdbx_seq_one_letter_code
_entity_poly.pdbx_strand_id
1 'polypeptide(L)' 'YVEWSLHEPYPGQYNFEDIADLEYFLKLVQDEGMYLLLRPGPFISAERDFGGFPFWLINVVPQNCLRTNN' A
#
# COMPACT_ATOMS: atom_id res chain seq x y z
N TYR A 1 7.46 -0.22 -3.56
CA TYR A 1 6.61 -0.29 -2.36
C TYR A 1 5.17 -0.49 -2.80
N VAL A 2 4.29 -0.92 -1.91
CA VAL A 2 2.84 -1.01 -2.18
C VAL A 2 2.16 0.04 -1.31
N GLU A 3 1.49 1.02 -1.93
CA GLU A 3 0.84 2.11 -1.21
C GLU A 3 -0.60 1.74 -0.87
N TRP A 4 -0.90 1.54 0.41
CA TRP A 4 -2.22 1.09 0.83
C TRP A 4 -3.32 2.11 0.50
N SER A 5 -3.08 3.42 0.67
CA SER A 5 -4.04 4.46 0.28
C SER A 5 -4.45 4.42 -1.19
N LEU A 6 -3.56 4.00 -2.10
CA LEU A 6 -3.85 3.84 -3.53
C LEU A 6 -4.70 2.59 -3.78
N HIS A 7 -4.38 1.49 -3.09
CA HIS A 7 -5.04 0.20 -3.28
C HIS A 7 -6.33 0.02 -2.48
N GLU A 8 -6.60 0.84 -1.45
CA GLU A 8 -7.84 0.85 -0.68
C GLU A 8 -8.29 2.29 -0.37
N PRO A 9 -8.73 3.05 -1.41
CA PRO A 9 -9.11 4.46 -1.26
C PRO A 9 -10.27 4.66 -0.27
N TYR A 10 -11.17 3.67 -0.16
CA TYR A 10 -12.25 3.64 0.83
C TYR A 10 -12.28 2.28 1.53
N PRO A 11 -12.76 2.20 2.79
CA PRO A 11 -12.79 0.94 3.53
C PRO A 11 -13.49 -0.18 2.75
N GLY A 12 -12.78 -1.28 2.53
CA GLY A 12 -13.25 -2.47 1.81
C GLY A 12 -13.35 -2.31 0.28
N GLN A 13 -12.96 -1.18 -0.29
CA GLN A 13 -12.95 -0.96 -1.74
C GLN A 13 -11.53 -1.01 -2.27
N TYR A 14 -11.18 -2.12 -2.93
CA TYR A 14 -9.84 -2.34 -3.45
C TYR A 14 -9.68 -1.91 -4.91
N ASN A 15 -8.54 -1.28 -5.23
CA ASN A 15 -8.17 -0.90 -6.58
C ASN A 15 -6.80 -1.50 -6.97
N PHE A 16 -6.80 -2.30 -8.04
CA PHE A 16 -5.60 -2.86 -8.66
C PHE A 16 -5.62 -2.64 -10.18
N GLU A 17 -6.28 -1.59 -10.64
CA GLU A 17 -6.37 -1.25 -12.06
C GLU A 17 -5.43 -0.10 -12.42
N ASP A 18 -5.13 0.05 -13.71
CA ASP A 18 -4.29 1.11 -14.27
C ASP A 18 -2.93 1.24 -13.55
N ILE A 19 -2.68 2.41 -12.94
CA ILE A 19 -1.42 2.69 -12.24
C ILE A 19 -1.25 1.85 -10.97
N ALA A 20 -2.35 1.28 -10.46
CA ALA A 20 -2.39 0.44 -9.28
C ALA A 20 -2.30 -1.06 -9.61
N ASP A 21 -2.06 -1.44 -10.88
CA ASP A 21 -1.92 -2.84 -11.25
C ASP A 21 -0.59 -3.45 -10.77
N LEU A 22 -0.61 -3.95 -9.54
CA LEU A 22 0.52 -4.61 -8.92
C LEU A 22 0.80 -5.96 -9.59
N GLU A 23 -0.22 -6.69 -10.04
CA GLU A 23 -0.04 -8.01 -10.65
C GLU A 23 0.72 -7.90 -11.97
N TYR A 24 0.37 -6.92 -12.80
CA TYR A 24 1.08 -6.61 -14.03
C TYR A 24 2.55 -6.28 -13.76
N PHE A 25 2.84 -5.43 -12.77
CA PHE A 25 4.22 -5.11 -12.39
C PHE A 25 5.01 -6.35 -11.95
N LEU A 26 4.40 -7.23 -11.15
CA LEU A 26 5.05 -8.48 -10.72
C LEU A 26 5.35 -9.42 -11.90
N LYS A 27 4.40 -9.57 -12.82
CA LYS A 27 4.59 -10.36 -14.05
C LYS A 27 5.70 -9.79 -14.92
N LEU A 28 5.73 -8.47 -15.12
CA LEU A 28 6.77 -7.82 -15.91
C LEU A 28 8.17 -8.08 -15.33
N VAL A 29 8.33 -8.01 -14.01
CA VAL A 29 9.62 -8.31 -13.36
C VAL A 29 10.03 -9.78 -13.57
N GLN A 30 9.06 -10.70 -13.54
CA GLN A 30 9.29 -12.12 -13.82
C GLN A 30 9.69 -12.35 -15.28
N ASP A 31 9.00 -11.73 -16.23
CA ASP A 31 9.24 -11.89 -17.67
C ASP A 31 10.62 -11.35 -18.08
N GLU A 32 11.09 -10.31 -17.41
CA GLU A 32 12.44 -9.75 -17.55
C GLU A 32 13.52 -10.57 -16.81
N GLY A 33 13.16 -11.68 -16.16
CA GLY A 33 14.09 -12.57 -15.47
C GLY A 33 14.74 -11.97 -14.22
N MET A 34 14.12 -10.96 -13.60
CA MET A 34 14.63 -10.25 -12.43
C MET A 34 14.07 -10.81 -11.12
N TYR A 35 14.79 -10.59 -10.02
CA TYR A 35 14.29 -10.80 -8.67
C TYR A 35 13.70 -9.51 -8.09
N LEU A 36 12.65 -9.63 -7.27
CA LEU A 36 11.98 -8.50 -6.62
C LEU A 36 12.06 -8.59 -5.10
N LEU A 37 12.49 -7.50 -4.46
CA LEU A 37 12.28 -7.29 -3.02
C LEU A 37 11.00 -6.47 -2.80
N LEU A 38 9.87 -7.16 -2.61
CA LEU A 38 8.59 -6.49 -2.38
C LEU A 38 8.52 -5.95 -0.94
N ARG A 39 8.16 -4.68 -0.81
CA ARG A 39 7.99 -3.98 0.49
C ARG A 39 6.57 -3.41 0.58
N PRO A 40 5.60 -4.21 1.02
CA PRO A 40 4.19 -3.83 0.93
C PRO A 40 3.67 -2.92 2.04
N GLY A 41 4.48 -2.62 3.06
CA GLY A 41 4.04 -1.79 4.19
C GLY A 41 3.49 -2.65 5.35
N PRO A 42 2.44 -2.20 6.07
CA PRO A 42 1.40 -1.26 5.62
C PRO A 42 1.78 0.25 5.71
N PHE A 43 2.79 0.60 6.51
CA PHE A 43 3.44 1.92 6.45
C PHE A 43 4.70 1.83 5.61
N ILE A 44 4.85 2.71 4.61
CA ILE A 44 5.98 2.67 3.68
C ILE A 44 6.87 3.92 3.75
N SER A 45 6.45 4.97 4.44
CA SER A 45 7.04 6.31 4.31
C SER A 45 7.00 6.75 2.85
N ALA A 46 8.10 6.54 2.11
CA ALA A 46 8.24 6.77 0.68
C ALA A 46 7.80 8.18 0.22
N GLU A 47 7.85 9.15 1.15
CA GLU A 47 7.42 10.54 0.92
C GLU A 47 5.96 10.60 0.39
N ARG A 48 5.16 9.61 0.75
CA ARG A 48 3.74 9.52 0.43
C ARG A 48 2.90 10.12 1.53
N ASP A 49 1.74 10.63 1.14
CA ASP A 49 0.77 11.18 2.07
C ASP A 49 0.41 10.15 3.14
N PHE A 50 0.45 10.60 4.39
CA PHE A 50 0.23 9.77 5.58
C PHE A 50 1.09 8.48 5.60
N GLY A 51 2.27 8.50 4.95
CA GLY A 51 3.19 7.38 4.86
C GLY A 51 2.65 6.16 4.10
N GLY A 52 1.65 6.38 3.24
CA GLY A 52 0.95 5.37 2.47
C GLY A 52 -0.27 4.75 3.15
N PHE A 53 -0.63 5.20 4.36
CA PHE A 53 -1.87 4.81 5.00
C PHE A 53 -3.08 5.50 4.34
N PRO A 54 -4.22 4.81 4.16
CA PRO A 54 -5.46 5.46 3.78
C PRO A 54 -5.92 6.50 4.81
N PHE A 55 -6.46 7.62 4.34
CA PHE A 55 -6.92 8.72 5.21
C PHE A 55 -7.97 8.27 6.23
N TRP A 56 -8.82 7.30 5.85
CA TRP A 56 -9.93 6.84 6.67
C TRP A 56 -9.49 6.14 7.96
N LEU A 57 -8.23 5.67 8.04
CA LEU A 57 -7.67 5.07 9.26
C LEU A 57 -7.66 6.02 10.45
N ILE A 58 -7.59 7.33 10.21
CA ILE A 58 -7.60 8.38 11.26
C ILE A 58 -8.87 8.30 12.11
N ASN A 59 -9.99 7.83 11.53
CA ASN A 59 -11.28 7.74 12.22
C ASN A 59 -11.56 6.34 12.81
N VAL A 60 -10.77 5.34 12.44
CA VAL A 60 -10.97 3.94 12.87
C VAL A 60 -10.02 3.56 13.99
N VAL A 61 -8.77 4.04 13.91
CA VAL A 61 -7.73 3.73 14.89
C VAL A 61 -7.61 4.89 15.88
N PRO A 62 -7.61 4.64 17.19
CA PRO A 62 -7.41 5.70 18.17
C PRO A 62 -6.09 6.45 17.94
N GLN A 63 -6.04 7.72 18.35
CA GLN A 63 -4.81 8.50 18.24
C GLN A 63 -3.64 7.82 18.99
N ASN A 64 -2.44 7.92 18.42
CA ASN A 64 -1.19 7.30 18.90
C ASN A 64 -1.16 5.76 18.88
N CYS A 65 -2.17 5.11 18.28
CA CYS A 65 -2.27 3.65 18.24
C CYS A 65 -1.78 3.01 16.93
N LEU A 66 -1.37 3.83 15.95
CA LEU A 66 -0.80 3.32 14.70
C LEU A 66 0.60 2.75 14.93
N ARG A 67 0.85 1.55 14.37
CA ARG A 67 2.15 0.86 14.42
C ARG A 67 2.60 0.43 15.83
N THR A 68 1.65 0.25 16.74
CA THR A 68 1.86 -0.32 18.08
C THR A 68 1.05 -1.62 18.23
N ASN A 69 1.26 -2.37 19.31
CA ASN A 69 0.65 -3.68 19.56
C ASN A 69 -0.74 -3.59 20.21
N ASN A 70 -1.60 -2.68 19.73
CA ASN A 70 -2.95 -2.50 20.27
C ASN A 70 -3.91 -3.63 19.87
#